data_AF-A0A1E5T215-F1
#
_entry.id   AF-A0A1E5T215-F1
#
_cell.length_a   1.000
_cell.length_b   1.000
_cell.length_c   1.000
_cell.angle_alpha   90.00
_cell.angle_beta   90.00
_cell.angle_gamma   90.00
#
_symmetry.space_group_name_H-M   'P 1'
#
loop_
_entity.id
_entity.type
_entity.pdbx_description
1 polymer ?
#
loop_
_entity_poly.entity_id
_entity_poly.type
_entity_poly.pdbx_seq_one_letter_code
_entity_poly.pdbx_strand_id
1 'polypeptide(L)'
;MILTKDIENKILKDFSSNSEHHSVRHLLEKIALTEWNVGSQQLCRAILYLLDGDVSKLKKFELISDPRDVITEAENKAGNPGHYFEKPFT
;
A
#
# COMPACT_ATOMS: atom_id res chain seq x y z
N MET A 1 12.20 -6.45 -9.91
CA MET A 1 11.59 -6.07 -8.62
C MET A 1 10.27 -5.41 -8.93
N ILE A 2 9.16 -5.96 -8.42
CA ILE A 2 7.80 -5.49 -8.70
C ILE A 2 7.47 -4.25 -7.85
N LEU A 3 7.91 -4.25 -6.58
CA LEU A 3 7.74 -3.14 -5.64
C LEU A 3 9.01 -2.29 -5.56
N THR A 4 8.85 -0.99 -5.30
CA THR A 4 9.98 -0.09 -5.05
C THR A 4 10.60 -0.34 -3.67
N LYS A 5 11.88 0.03 -3.53
CA LYS A 5 12.66 -0.23 -2.30
C LYS A 5 12.06 0.41 -1.05
N ASP A 6 11.42 1.56 -1.15
CA ASP A 6 10.76 2.23 -0.02
C ASP A 6 9.57 1.42 0.51
N ILE A 7 8.79 0.80 -0.37
CA ILE A 7 7.67 -0.07 -0.01
C ILE A 7 8.21 -1.30 0.71
N GLU A 8 9.24 -1.95 0.15
CA GLU A 8 9.88 -3.12 0.78
C GLU A 8 10.43 -2.79 2.17
N ASN A 9 11.14 -1.67 2.30
CA ASN A 9 11.66 -1.22 3.59
C ASN A 9 10.53 -0.93 4.59
N LYS A 10 9.41 -0.35 4.13
CA LYS A 10 8.26 -0.05 4.98
C LYS A 10 7.54 -1.32 5.44
N ILE A 11 7.41 -2.34 4.60
CA ILE A 11 6.89 -3.66 5.01
C ILE A 11 7.76 -4.25 6.12
N LEU A 12 9.08 -4.22 5.95
CA LEU A 12 10.01 -4.77 6.94
C LEU A 12 9.97 -3.99 8.27
N LYS A 13 9.70 -2.68 8.21
CA LYS A 13 9.63 -1.81 9.38
C LYS A 13 8.32 -1.96 10.16
N ASP A 14 7.19 -2.08 9.46
CA ASP A 14 5.86 -1.98 10.06
C ASP A 14 5.30 -3.31 10.57
N PHE A 15 5.76 -4.42 10.01
CA PHE A 15 5.27 -5.75 10.35
C PHE A 15 6.38 -6.58 11.00
N SER A 16 6.02 -7.44 11.93
CA SER A 16 6.98 -8.04 12.86
C SER A 16 7.45 -9.43 12.44
N SER A 17 6.60 -10.16 11.71
CA SER A 17 6.87 -11.55 11.35
C SER A 17 7.10 -11.73 9.85
N ASN A 18 7.92 -12.72 9.50
CA ASN A 18 8.12 -13.14 8.12
C ASN A 18 6.81 -13.54 7.43
N SER A 19 5.84 -14.07 8.19
CA SER A 19 4.51 -14.42 7.67
C SER A 19 3.75 -13.16 7.26
N GLU A 20 3.74 -12.12 8.10
CA GLU A 20 3.10 -10.84 7.76
C GLU A 20 3.80 -10.17 6.59
N HIS A 21 5.14 -10.16 6.57
CA HIS A 21 5.90 -9.64 5.43
C HIS A 21 5.49 -10.32 4.13
N HIS A 22 5.36 -11.65 4.16
CA HIS A 22 4.95 -12.41 2.99
C HIS A 22 3.51 -12.08 2.56
N SER A 23 2.55 -12.05 3.50
CA SER A 23 1.15 -11.74 3.19
C SER A 23 0.98 -10.33 2.61
N VAL A 24 1.64 -9.33 3.21
CA VAL A 24 1.58 -7.95 2.74
C VAL A 24 2.25 -7.82 1.37
N ARG A 25 3.46 -8.39 1.20
CA ARG A 25 4.17 -8.37 -0.08
C ARG A 25 3.35 -9.02 -1.19
N HIS A 26 2.79 -10.21 -0.93
CA HIS A 26 1.99 -10.94 -1.91
C HIS A 26 0.78 -10.15 -2.40
N LEU A 27 0.06 -9.47 -1.49
CA LEU A 27 -1.04 -8.59 -1.87
C LEU A 27 -0.54 -7.42 -2.73
N LEU A 28 0.50 -6.71 -2.27
CA LEU A 28 1.01 -5.53 -2.97
C LEU A 28 1.59 -5.89 -4.34
N GLU A 29 2.24 -7.04 -4.50
CA GLU A 29 2.73 -7.51 -5.79
C GLU A 29 1.58 -7.81 -6.76
N LYS A 30 0.50 -8.45 -6.28
CA LYS A 30 -0.71 -8.64 -7.10
C LYS A 30 -1.29 -7.31 -7.57
N ILE A 31 -1.38 -6.34 -6.67
CA ILE A 31 -1.88 -5.00 -6.99
C ILE A 31 -0.94 -4.31 -7.97
N ALA A 32 0.38 -4.41 -7.78
CA ALA A 32 1.36 -3.78 -8.64
C ALA A 32 1.37 -4.34 -10.08
N LEU A 33 1.03 -5.63 -10.24
CA LEU A 33 0.90 -6.31 -11.53
C LEU A 33 -0.46 -6.11 -12.21
N THR A 34 -1.45 -5.57 -11.49
CA THR A 34 -2.78 -5.30 -12.06
C THR A 34 -2.77 -3.93 -12.75
N GLU A 35 -3.40 -3.84 -13.92
CA GLU A 35 -3.54 -2.58 -14.63
C GLU A 35 -4.61 -1.71 -13.94
N TRP A 36 -4.16 -0.59 -13.37
CA TRP A 36 -5.02 0.39 -12.74
C TRP A 36 -4.95 1.70 -13.52
N ASN A 37 -5.98 2.54 -13.37
CA ASN A 37 -5.99 3.91 -13.89
C ASN A 37 -5.20 4.90 -13.00
N VAL A 38 -4.37 4.41 -12.09
CA VAL A 38 -3.49 5.17 -11.19
C VAL A 38 -2.11 4.52 -11.13
N GLY A 39 -1.11 5.22 -10.58
CA GLY A 39 0.21 4.65 -10.39
C GLY A 39 0.17 3.41 -9.49
N SER A 40 0.69 2.28 -9.95
CA SER A 40 0.62 1.04 -9.17
C SER A 40 1.41 1.12 -7.85
N GLN A 41 2.59 1.76 -7.88
CA GLN A 41 3.39 2.02 -6.68
C GLN A 41 2.72 3.03 -5.74
N GLN A 42 2.01 4.01 -6.31
CA GLN A 42 1.25 5.01 -5.59
C GLN A 42 0.15 4.34 -4.75
N LEU A 43 -0.63 3.46 -5.39
CA LEU A 43 -1.65 2.66 -4.73
C LEU A 43 -1.05 1.73 -3.66
N CYS A 44 0.09 1.09 -3.94
CA CYS A 44 0.77 0.25 -2.96
C CYS A 44 1.19 1.02 -1.70
N ARG A 45 1.70 2.26 -1.85
CA ARG A 45 2.04 3.13 -0.71
C ARG A 45 0.79 3.54 0.07
N ALA A 46 -0.30 3.92 -0.61
CA ALA A 46 -1.55 4.26 0.05
C ALA A 46 -2.10 3.09 0.89
N ILE A 47 -2.10 1.87 0.33
CA ILE A 47 -2.52 0.66 1.05
C ILE A 47 -1.60 0.42 2.25
N LEU A 48 -0.29 0.46 2.05
CA LEU A 48 0.66 0.20 3.12
C LEU A 48 0.51 1.20 4.28
N TYR A 49 0.24 2.47 3.96
CA TYR A 49 -0.09 3.50 4.93
C TYR A 49 -1.40 3.19 5.70
N LEU A 50 -2.45 2.74 5.00
CA LEU A 50 -3.74 2.41 5.62
C LEU A 50 -3.68 1.15 6.49
N LEU A 51 -2.84 0.18 6.14
CA LEU A 51 -2.58 -1.00 6.95
C LEU A 51 -2.02 -0.61 8.32
N ASP A 52 -1.09 0.35 8.36
CA ASP A 52 -0.58 0.92 9.62
C ASP A 52 -0.05 -0.17 10.56
N GLY A 53 0.77 -1.09 10.01
CA GLY A 53 1.32 -2.25 10.71
C GLY A 53 0.33 -3.36 11.05
N ASP A 54 -0.96 -3.23 10.71
CA ASP A 54 -2.00 -4.21 11.04
C ASP A 54 -2.33 -5.10 9.84
N VAL A 55 -1.81 -6.33 9.86
CA VAL A 55 -2.02 -7.34 8.81
C VAL A 55 -3.50 -7.76 8.69
N SER A 56 -4.29 -7.62 9.75
CA SER A 56 -5.70 -8.04 9.73
C SER A 56 -6.54 -7.20 8.77
N LYS A 57 -6.09 -5.97 8.46
CA LYS A 57 -6.73 -5.05 7.52
C LYS A 57 -6.53 -5.45 6.06
N LEU A 58 -5.65 -6.39 5.73
CA LEU A 58 -5.39 -6.81 4.34
C LEU A 58 -6.67 -7.21 3.60
N LYS A 59 -7.62 -7.85 4.30
CA LYS A 59 -8.90 -8.28 3.71
C LYS A 59 -9.69 -7.15 3.07
N LYS A 60 -9.56 -5.90 3.56
CA LYS A 60 -10.21 -4.72 2.98
C LYS A 60 -9.74 -4.43 1.56
N PHE A 61 -8.52 -4.84 1.22
CA PHE A 61 -7.84 -4.49 -0.02
C PHE A 61 -7.78 -5.65 -1.03
N GLU A 62 -8.40 -6.80 -0.73
CA GLU A 62 -8.52 -7.91 -1.69
C GLU A 62 -9.53 -7.61 -2.82
N LEU A 63 -10.49 -6.72 -2.57
CA LEU A 63 -11.56 -6.34 -3.49
C LEU A 63 -11.61 -4.81 -3.64
N ILE A 64 -10.61 -4.23 -4.30
CA ILE A 64 -10.57 -2.81 -4.62
C ILE A 64 -11.47 -2.56 -5.83
N SER A 65 -12.55 -1.79 -5.64
CA SER A 65 -13.45 -1.37 -6.72
C SER A 65 -12.92 -0.16 -7.49
N ASP A 66 -12.45 0.87 -6.77
CA ASP A 66 -11.79 2.05 -7.34
C ASP A 66 -10.49 2.33 -6.56
N PRO A 67 -9.31 2.24 -7.20
CA PRO A 67 -8.05 2.50 -6.51
C PRO A 67 -7.89 3.96 -6.07
N ARG A 68 -8.63 4.90 -6.67
CA ARG A 68 -8.60 6.32 -6.29
C ARG A 68 -9.25 6.54 -4.93
N ASP A 69 -10.25 5.75 -4.57
CA ASP A 69 -10.89 5.83 -3.25
C ASP A 69 -9.90 5.43 -2.16
N VAL A 70 -9.10 4.38 -2.40
CA VAL A 70 -8.05 3.93 -1.49
C VAL A 70 -6.98 5.00 -1.29
N ILE A 71 -6.53 5.63 -2.38
CA ILE A 71 -5.55 6.72 -2.33
C ILE A 71 -6.13 7.91 -1.56
N THR A 72 -7.35 8.32 -1.88
CA THR A 72 -8.04 9.44 -1.23
C THR A 72 -8.25 9.19 0.27
N GLU A 73 -8.63 7.96 0.65
CA GLU A 73 -8.76 7.56 2.06
C GLU A 73 -7.42 7.70 2.80
N ALA A 74 -6.34 7.21 2.20
CA ALA A 74 -5.01 7.33 2.77
C ALA A 74 -4.61 8.80 2.94
N GLU A 75 -4.95 9.67 1.99
CA GLU A 75 -4.58 11.09 2.03
C GLU A 75 -5.32 11.84 3.13
N ASN A 76 -6.62 11.59 3.22
CA ASN A 76 -7.47 12.15 4.27
C ASN A 76 -6.96 11.74 5.65
N LYS A 77 -6.56 10.47 5.82
CA LYS A 77 -5.99 9.98 7.08
C LYS A 77 -4.60 10.57 7.37
N ALA A 78 -3.81 10.84 6.34
CA ALA A 78 -2.49 11.49 6.49
C ALA A 78 -2.56 12.99 6.80
N GLY A 79 -3.75 13.61 6.72
CA GLY A 79 -3.92 15.05 6.91
C GLY A 79 -3.27 15.90 5.82
N ASN A 80 -2.92 15.27 4.68
CA ASN A 80 -2.18 15.88 3.58
C ASN A 80 -2.92 15.69 2.24
N PRO A 81 -4.11 16.28 2.07
CA PRO A 81 -4.89 16.12 0.84
C PRO A 81 -4.15 16.72 -0.36
N GLY A 82 -4.09 15.99 -1.48
CA GLY A 82 -3.49 16.42 -2.75
C GLY A 82 -1.99 16.09 -2.91
N HIS A 83 -1.43 15.21 -2.08
CA HIS A 83 -0.05 14.74 -2.16
C HIS A 83 0.10 13.32 -2.72
N TYR A 84 -1.03 12.65 -2.94
CA TYR A 84 -1.25 11.47 -3.76
C TYR A 84 -0.37 10.25 -3.44
N PHE A 85 0.36 10.19 -2.32
CA PHE A 85 1.33 9.11 -2.03
C PHE A 85 2.33 8.84 -3.17
N GLU A 86 2.65 9.87 -3.97
CA GLU A 86 3.66 9.74 -5.02
C GLU A 86 5.08 9.71 -4.43
N LYS A 87 5.26 10.36 -3.26
CA LYS A 87 6.54 10.43 -2.57
C LYS A 87 6.88 9.10 -1.88
N PRO A 88 8.14 8.63 -1.98
CA PRO A 88 8.61 7.49 -1.20
C PRO A 88 8.48 7.69 0.31
N PHE A 89 8.33 6.60 1.06
CA PHE A 89 8.47 6.65 2.51
C PHE A 89 9.88 7.11 2.90
N THR A 90 9.97 7.99 3.89
CA THR A 90 11.22 8.47 4.49
C THR A 90 11.75 7.53 5.56
#